data_AF-A0A7C3PEF7-F1
#
_entry.id   AF-A0A7C3PEF7-F1
#
_cell.length_a   1.000
_cell.length_b   1.000
_cell.length_c   1.000
_cell.angle_alpha   90.00
_cell.angle_beta   90.00
_cell.angle_gamma   90.00
#
_symmetry.space_group_name_H-M   'P 1'
#
loop_
_entity.id
_entity.type
_entity.pdbx_description
1 polymer ?
#
loop_
_entity_poly.entity_id
_entity_poly.type
_entity_poly.pdbx_seq_one_letter_code
_entity_poly.pdbx_strand_id
1 'polypeptide(L)'
;MATQFSQIFWGLLLVILDISINGFDLLVDGVGYLIAAAGCFGLSSLSSRFVGAGTLCLVLAALWLIGFVVPGDIATAQGLVTNVVDCAMMWQLLGGIRKFALSRQREDLAKQAGDRRVAYVVITAIISLILFAMRGSPNAVLLAVILAVAMLILLVMILHLIHRVKVELAT
;
A
#
# COMPACT_ATOMS: atom_id res chain seq x y z
N MET A 1 16.11 -12.10 -6.31
CA MET A 1 15.30 -10.90 -6.64
C MET A 1 13.84 -11.26 -6.91
N ALA A 2 13.56 -12.27 -7.75
CA ALA A 2 12.19 -12.71 -8.01
C ALA A 2 11.40 -13.09 -6.74
N THR A 3 12.02 -13.82 -5.81
CA THR A 3 11.41 -14.18 -4.52
C THR A 3 11.02 -12.96 -3.70
N GLN A 4 11.88 -11.94 -3.65
CA GLN A 4 11.61 -10.72 -2.89
C GLN A 4 10.44 -9.91 -3.48
N PHE A 5 10.37 -9.79 -4.82
CA PHE A 5 9.20 -9.19 -5.46
C PHE A 5 7.93 -10.02 -5.26
N SER A 6 8.05 -11.35 -5.21
CA SER A 6 6.93 -12.24 -4.87
C SER A 6 6.43 -11.98 -3.44
N GLN A 7 7.34 -11.80 -2.47
CA GLN A 7 6.97 -11.44 -1.09
C GLN A 7 6.23 -10.10 -1.05
N ILE A 8 6.71 -9.06 -1.75
CA ILE A 8 5.99 -7.77 -1.83
C ILE A 8 4.60 -7.96 -2.45
N PHE A 9 4.50 -8.69 -3.57
CA PHE A 9 3.24 -8.94 -4.24
C PHE A 9 2.22 -9.64 -3.33
N TRP A 10 2.62 -10.76 -2.72
CA TRP A 10 1.73 -11.53 -1.85
C TRP A 10 1.41 -10.79 -0.55
N GLY A 11 2.38 -10.08 0.03
CA GLY A 11 2.17 -9.27 1.23
C GLY A 11 1.12 -8.18 0.99
N LEU A 12 1.23 -7.43 -0.11
CA LEU A 12 0.24 -6.42 -0.46
C LEU A 12 -1.10 -7.02 -0.87
N LEU A 13 -1.10 -8.15 -1.58
CA LEU A 13 -2.36 -8.82 -1.95
C LEU A 13 -3.16 -9.23 -0.71
N LEU A 14 -2.48 -9.74 0.32
CA LEU A 14 -3.13 -10.07 1.59
C LEU A 14 -3.75 -8.85 2.27
N VAL A 15 -3.02 -7.74 2.33
CA VAL A 15 -3.54 -6.46 2.87
C VAL A 15 -4.73 -5.94 2.07
N ILE A 16 -4.71 -6.07 0.74
CA ILE A 16 -5.80 -5.58 -0.13
C ILE A 16 -7.07 -6.43 0.00
N LEU A 17 -6.92 -7.73 0.23
CA LEU A 17 -8.06 -8.64 0.34
C LEU A 17 -8.82 -8.50 1.66
N ASP A 18 -8.19 -7.90 2.68
CA ASP A 18 -8.78 -7.53 3.97
C ASP A 18 -9.86 -8.53 4.42
N ILE A 19 -9.43 -9.78 4.59
CA ILE A 19 -10.34 -10.89 4.88
C ILE A 19 -10.77 -10.76 6.34
N SER A 20 -11.92 -10.14 6.57
CA SER A 20 -12.56 -10.08 7.88
C SER A 20 -13.62 -11.17 8.00
N ILE A 21 -13.58 -11.94 9.09
CA ILE A 21 -14.60 -12.96 9.41
C ILE A 21 -15.35 -12.49 10.66
N ASN A 22 -16.66 -12.23 10.55
CA ASN A 22 -17.50 -11.75 11.65
C ASN A 22 -17.04 -10.43 12.30
N GLY A 23 -16.46 -9.52 11.52
CA GLY A 23 -15.99 -8.22 12.03
C GLY A 23 -14.68 -8.29 12.83
N PHE A 24 -14.04 -9.46 12.91
CA PHE A 24 -12.62 -9.55 13.23
C PHE A 24 -11.82 -9.42 11.94
N ASP A 25 -11.09 -8.32 11.79
CA ASP A 25 -9.99 -8.23 10.84
C ASP A 25 -8.98 -9.31 11.22
N LEU A 26 -8.89 -10.32 10.36
CA LEU A 26 -7.99 -11.44 10.60
C LEU A 26 -6.55 -10.89 10.63
N LEU A 27 -5.65 -11.56 11.35
CA LEU A 27 -4.20 -11.31 11.42
C LEU A 27 -3.49 -11.13 10.06
N VAL A 28 -4.21 -11.36 8.96
CA VAL A 28 -3.78 -11.32 7.57
C VAL A 28 -3.16 -9.97 7.20
N ASP A 29 -3.66 -8.86 7.71
CA ASP A 29 -3.12 -7.53 7.39
C ASP A 29 -1.75 -7.31 8.01
N GLY A 30 -1.64 -7.55 9.33
CA GLY A 30 -0.36 -7.51 10.03
C GLY A 30 0.67 -8.44 9.39
N VAL A 31 0.27 -9.67 9.07
CA VAL A 31 1.12 -10.65 8.37
C VAL A 31 1.48 -10.18 6.96
N GLY A 32 0.54 -9.59 6.22
CA GLY A 32 0.76 -9.06 4.87
C GLY A 32 1.82 -7.97 4.85
N TYR A 33 1.76 -7.02 5.81
CA TYR A 33 2.80 -6.01 5.97
C TYR A 33 4.16 -6.61 6.36
N LEU A 34 4.21 -7.64 7.22
CA LEU A 34 5.47 -8.32 7.57
C LEU A 34 6.10 -9.02 6.36
N ILE A 35 5.30 -9.71 5.54
CA ILE A 35 5.77 -10.36 4.32
C ILE A 35 6.26 -9.29 3.32
N ALA A 36 5.52 -8.20 3.14
CA ALA A 36 5.94 -7.09 2.28
C ALA A 36 7.24 -6.44 2.77
N ALA A 37 7.41 -6.28 4.09
CA ALA A 37 8.62 -5.75 4.71
C ALA A 37 9.83 -6.65 4.41
N ALA A 38 9.70 -7.97 4.57
CA ALA A 38 10.76 -8.93 4.26
C ALA A 38 11.20 -8.82 2.78
N GLY A 39 10.24 -8.72 1.86
CA GLY A 39 10.53 -8.51 0.44
C GLY A 39 11.24 -7.18 0.17
N CYS A 40 10.81 -6.10 0.81
CA CYS A 40 11.45 -4.79 0.69
C CYS A 40 12.89 -4.78 1.22
N PHE A 41 13.15 -5.33 2.40
CA PHE A 41 14.51 -5.42 2.94
C PHE A 41 15.42 -6.28 2.07
N GLY A 42 14.89 -7.35 1.47
CA GLY A 42 15.64 -8.17 0.51
C GLY A 42 16.00 -7.43 -0.79
N LEU A 43 15.34 -6.32 -1.12
CA LEU A 43 15.66 -5.45 -2.27
C LEU A 43 16.42 -4.17 -1.87
N SER A 44 16.85 -4.06 -0.61
CA SER A 44 17.54 -2.87 -0.08
C SER A 44 18.80 -2.50 -0.85
N SER A 45 19.53 -3.48 -1.40
CA SER A 45 20.73 -3.26 -2.22
C SER A 45 20.45 -2.55 -3.54
N LEU A 46 19.21 -2.57 -4.04
CA LEU A 46 18.83 -1.93 -5.30
C LEU A 46 18.48 -0.45 -5.14
N SER A 47 17.91 -0.08 -3.98
CA SER A 47 17.50 1.29 -3.70
C SER A 47 17.20 1.47 -2.21
N SER A 48 17.72 2.55 -1.63
CA SER A 48 17.39 2.97 -0.26
C SER A 48 15.90 3.20 -0.02
N ARG A 49 15.11 3.41 -1.09
CA ARG A 49 13.66 3.53 -0.97
C ARG A 49 12.98 2.23 -0.55
N PHE A 50 13.53 1.07 -0.88
CA PHE A 50 12.98 -0.20 -0.41
C PHE A 50 13.20 -0.37 1.10
N VAL A 51 14.31 0.13 1.65
CA VAL A 51 14.50 0.18 3.12
C VAL A 51 13.44 1.05 3.78
N GLY A 52 13.15 2.22 3.20
CA GLY A 52 12.08 3.09 3.66
C GLY A 52 10.71 2.42 3.62
N ALA A 53 10.36 1.78 2.50
CA ALA A 53 9.10 1.05 2.35
C ALA A 53 8.99 -0.10 3.36
N GLY A 54 10.04 -0.91 3.52
CA GLY A 54 10.05 -2.02 4.48
C GLY A 54 9.90 -1.56 5.93
N THR A 55 10.56 -0.46 6.30
CA THR A 55 10.42 0.15 7.63
C THR A 55 8.99 0.63 7.88
N LEU A 56 8.37 1.28 6.88
CA LEU A 56 6.99 1.74 6.98
C LEU A 56 6.00 0.57 7.04
N CYS A 57 6.25 -0.55 6.35
CA CYS A 57 5.46 -1.77 6.53
C CYS A 57 5.53 -2.29 7.97
N LEU A 58 6.71 -2.29 8.61
CA LEU A 58 6.82 -2.67 10.02
C LEU A 58 6.05 -1.72 10.94
N VAL A 59 6.09 -0.42 10.65
CA VAL A 59 5.29 0.58 11.38
C VAL A 59 3.80 0.32 11.20
N LEU A 60 3.33 0.00 10.00
CA LEU A 60 1.92 -0.34 9.75
C LEU A 60 1.51 -1.62 10.49
N ALA A 61 2.35 -2.65 10.50
CA ALA A 61 2.11 -3.86 11.30
C ALA A 61 2.01 -3.56 12.81
N ALA A 62 2.83 -2.65 13.32
CA ALA A 62 2.77 -2.20 14.71
C ALA A 62 1.52 -1.35 14.99
N LEU A 63 1.15 -0.43 14.09
CA LEU A 63 -0.07 0.38 14.19
C LEU A 63 -1.33 -0.49 14.17
N TRP A 64 -1.32 -1.57 13.38
CA TRP A 64 -2.38 -2.57 13.36
C TRP A 64 -2.52 -3.26 14.73
N LEU A 65 -1.41 -3.69 15.35
CA LEU A 65 -1.44 -4.25 16.71
C LEU A 65 -1.97 -3.27 17.76
N ILE A 66 -1.54 -2.01 17.66
CA ILE A 66 -2.00 -0.94 18.57
C ILE A 66 -3.51 -0.74 18.43
N GLY A 67 -4.06 -0.86 17.22
CA GLY A 67 -5.49 -0.70 16.95
C GLY A 67 -6.42 -1.59 17.81
N PHE A 68 -5.97 -2.75 18.27
CA PHE A 68 -6.75 -3.61 19.16
C PHE A 68 -6.97 -3.03 20.55
N VAL A 69 -6.11 -2.11 20.99
CA VAL A 69 -6.09 -1.56 22.36
C VAL A 69 -6.57 -0.12 22.39
N VAL A 70 -6.66 0.54 21.22
CA VAL A 70 -7.04 1.97 21.14
C VAL A 70 -8.52 2.16 21.43
N PRO A 71 -8.89 3.00 22.41
CA PRO A 71 -10.28 3.38 22.67
C PRO A 71 -10.89 4.15 21.50
N GLY A 72 -12.21 4.02 21.30
CA GLY A 72 -12.94 4.60 20.17
C GLY A 72 -12.74 6.12 19.94
N ASP A 73 -12.47 6.88 21.00
CA ASP A 73 -12.25 8.34 20.90
C ASP A 73 -10.98 8.71 20.12
N ILE A 74 -9.96 7.84 20.14
CA ILE A 74 -8.67 8.07 19.47
C ILE A 74 -8.61 7.32 18.12
N ALA A 75 -9.57 6.43 17.84
CA ALA A 75 -9.60 5.62 16.63
C ALA A 75 -9.59 6.45 15.33
N THR A 76 -10.23 7.62 15.34
CA THR A 76 -10.20 8.53 14.16
C THR A 76 -8.79 9.07 13.90
N ALA A 77 -8.07 9.47 14.95
CA ALA A 77 -6.70 9.98 14.82
C ALA A 77 -5.73 8.87 14.39
N GLN A 78 -5.88 7.66 14.96
CA GLN A 78 -5.11 6.50 14.55
C GLN A 78 -5.33 6.18 13.06
N GLY A 79 -6.58 6.15 12.59
CA GLY A 79 -6.90 5.90 11.19
C GLY A 79 -6.22 6.89 10.23
N LEU A 80 -6.17 8.17 10.60
CA LEU A 80 -5.46 9.19 9.83
C LEU A 80 -3.95 8.92 9.80
N VAL A 81 -3.34 8.57 10.93
CA VAL A 81 -1.92 8.23 11.00
C VAL A 81 -1.61 7.01 10.14
N THR A 82 -2.39 5.93 10.26
CA THR A 82 -2.23 4.73 9.44
C THR A 82 -2.30 5.05 7.95
N ASN A 83 -3.27 5.86 7.54
CA ASN A 83 -3.44 6.26 6.13
C ASN A 83 -2.25 7.09 5.60
N VAL A 84 -1.70 8.00 6.41
CA VAL A 84 -0.50 8.77 6.05
C VAL A 84 0.72 7.86 5.92
N VAL A 85 0.89 6.91 6.84
CA VAL A 85 1.99 5.94 6.80
C VAL A 85 1.87 5.02 5.58
N ASP A 86 0.66 4.57 5.23
CA ASP A 86 0.40 3.74 4.06
C ASP A 86 0.70 4.49 2.75
N CYS A 87 0.28 5.75 2.66
CA CYS A 87 0.66 6.65 1.57
C CYS A 87 2.18 6.79 1.43
N ALA A 88 2.88 7.03 2.55
CA ALA A 88 4.33 7.14 2.55
C ALA A 88 4.98 5.81 2.11
N MET A 89 4.43 4.68 2.53
CA MET A 89 4.91 3.33 2.23
C MET A 89 4.78 3.05 0.73
N MET A 90 3.60 3.25 0.14
CA MET A 90 3.39 3.14 -1.31
C MET A 90 4.25 4.11 -2.12
N TRP A 91 4.41 5.34 -1.64
CA TRP A 91 5.29 6.32 -2.25
C TRP A 91 6.74 5.83 -2.30
N GLN A 92 7.26 5.25 -1.21
CA GLN A 92 8.60 4.70 -1.20
C GLN A 92 8.72 3.46 -2.07
N LEU A 93 7.76 2.53 -1.99
CA LEU A 93 7.78 1.28 -2.73
C LEU A 93 7.81 1.50 -4.24
N LEU A 94 6.83 2.23 -4.78
CA LEU A 94 6.77 2.56 -6.21
C LEU A 94 7.95 3.44 -6.63
N GLY A 95 8.45 4.27 -5.72
CA GLY A 95 9.68 5.03 -5.93
C GLY A 95 10.93 4.15 -6.06
N GLY A 96 10.99 3.04 -5.33
CA GLY A 96 12.03 2.01 -5.43
C GLY A 96 11.93 1.26 -6.77
N ILE A 97 10.73 0.80 -7.11
CA ILE A 97 10.44 0.13 -8.38
C ILE A 97 10.80 1.00 -9.58
N ARG A 98 10.43 2.28 -9.56
CA ARG A 98 10.79 3.24 -10.61
C ARG A 98 12.30 3.34 -10.81
N LYS A 99 13.06 3.51 -9.71
CA LYS A 99 14.53 3.60 -9.78
C LYS A 99 15.14 2.30 -10.30
N PHE A 100 14.63 1.16 -9.85
CA PHE A 100 15.08 -0.14 -10.33
C PHE A 100 14.81 -0.34 -11.83
N ALA A 101 13.62 -0.01 -12.32
CA ALA A 101 13.28 -0.08 -13.74
C ALA A 101 14.15 0.84 -14.61
N LEU A 102 14.45 2.05 -14.14
CA LEU A 102 15.38 2.96 -14.83
C LEU A 102 16.80 2.39 -14.91
N SER A 103 17.29 1.74 -13.85
CA SER A 103 18.61 1.09 -13.86
C SER A 103 18.70 -0.07 -14.86
N ARG A 104 17.56 -0.59 -15.30
CA ARG A 104 17.43 -1.66 -16.30
C ARG A 104 16.97 -1.16 -17.68
N GLN A 105 17.01 0.16 -17.92
CA GLN A 105 16.61 0.80 -19.18
C GLN A 105 15.14 0.52 -19.58
N ARG A 106 14.27 0.21 -18.61
CA ARG A 106 12.83 -0.01 -18.83
C ARG A 106 12.03 1.23 -18.45
N GLU A 107 12.11 2.24 -19.31
CA GLU A 107 11.42 3.53 -19.12
C GLU A 107 9.90 3.39 -19.06
N ASP A 108 9.34 2.39 -19.75
CA ASP A 108 7.91 2.08 -19.75
C ASP A 108 7.41 1.69 -18.36
N LEU A 109 8.13 0.81 -17.67
CA LEU A 109 7.80 0.37 -16.31
C LEU A 109 8.08 1.47 -15.29
N ALA A 110 9.15 2.24 -15.49
CA ALA A 110 9.50 3.37 -14.64
C ALA A 110 8.43 4.47 -14.69
N LYS A 111 7.92 4.79 -15.87
CA LYS A 111 6.82 5.74 -16.06
C LYS A 111 5.54 5.25 -15.39
N GLN A 112 5.15 4.00 -15.64
CA GLN A 112 3.98 3.40 -14.97
C GLN A 112 4.08 3.43 -13.44
N ALA A 113 5.26 3.16 -12.88
CA ALA A 113 5.50 3.27 -11.44
C ALA A 113 5.35 4.71 -10.94
N GLY A 114 5.83 5.69 -11.70
CA GLY A 114 5.68 7.11 -11.40
C GLY A 114 4.22 7.58 -11.42
N ASP A 115 3.49 7.23 -12.47
CA ASP A 115 2.10 7.64 -12.66
C ASP A 115 1.19 7.02 -11.58
N ARG A 116 1.33 5.71 -11.32
CA ARG A 116 0.55 5.01 -10.29
C ARG A 116 0.85 5.52 -8.87
N ARG A 117 2.09 5.92 -8.62
CA ARG A 117 2.51 6.51 -7.34
C ARG A 117 1.80 7.83 -7.05
N VAL A 118 1.73 8.71 -8.05
CA VAL A 118 1.03 10.00 -7.91
C VAL A 118 -0.48 9.76 -7.82
N ALA A 119 -1.03 8.91 -8.67
CA ALA A 119 -2.44 8.56 -8.65
C ALA A 119 -2.89 8.04 -7.28
N TYR A 120 -2.09 7.18 -6.64
CA TYR A 120 -2.37 6.64 -5.31
C TYR A 120 -2.49 7.76 -4.27
N VAL A 121 -1.49 8.63 -4.17
CA VAL A 121 -1.52 9.74 -3.19
C VAL A 121 -2.69 10.68 -3.44
N VAL A 122 -2.96 11.02 -4.70
CA VAL A 122 -4.06 11.93 -5.06
C VAL A 122 -5.41 11.31 -4.71
N ILE A 123 -5.66 10.06 -5.09
CA ILE A 123 -6.92 9.37 -4.79
C ILE A 123 -7.10 9.21 -3.28
N THR A 124 -6.07 8.80 -2.55
CA THR A 124 -6.14 8.66 -1.10
C THR A 124 -6.39 10.00 -0.40
N ALA A 125 -5.77 11.08 -0.85
CA ALA A 125 -6.03 12.43 -0.32
C ALA A 125 -7.47 12.87 -0.59
N ILE A 126 -7.99 12.65 -1.81
CA ILE A 126 -9.38 12.96 -2.18
C ILE A 126 -10.36 12.17 -1.31
N ILE A 127 -10.14 10.86 -1.14
CA ILE A 127 -10.96 10.00 -0.28
C ILE A 127 -10.98 10.55 1.14
N SER A 128 -9.81 10.87 1.69
CA SER A 128 -9.68 11.35 3.07
C SER A 128 -10.42 12.67 3.28
N LEU A 129 -10.30 13.62 2.35
CA LEU A 129 -11.00 14.90 2.40
C LEU A 129 -12.52 14.74 2.28
N ILE A 130 -12.98 13.88 1.39
CA ILE A 130 -14.42 13.61 1.19
C ILE A 130 -15.02 12.95 2.42
N LEU A 131 -14.37 11.91 2.97
CA LEU A 131 -14.84 11.23 4.18
C LEU A 131 -14.90 12.18 5.37
N PHE A 132 -13.94 13.11 5.48
CA PHE A 132 -13.96 14.15 6.50
C PHE A 132 -15.10 15.15 6.29
N ALA A 133 -15.27 15.67 5.07
CA ALA A 133 -16.27 16.68 4.73
C ALA A 133 -17.72 16.16 4.82
N MET A 134 -17.94 14.87 4.51
CA MET A 134 -19.28 14.28 4.45
C MET A 134 -19.66 13.50 5.71
N ARG A 135 -18.92 13.66 6.81
CA ARG A 135 -19.19 12.96 8.06
C ARG A 135 -20.63 13.21 8.53
N GLY A 136 -21.45 12.15 8.59
CA GLY A 136 -22.87 12.23 9.00
C GLY A 136 -23.88 12.46 7.87
N SER A 137 -23.44 12.55 6.60
CA SER A 137 -24.34 12.70 5.45
C SER A 137 -24.73 11.34 4.83
N PRO A 138 -26.01 11.06 4.57
CA PRO A 138 -26.44 9.83 3.90
C PRO A 138 -25.97 9.72 2.45
N ASN A 139 -25.73 10.85 1.77
CA ASN A 139 -25.19 10.86 0.40
C ASN A 139 -23.72 10.45 0.31
N ALA A 140 -23.02 10.35 1.46
CA ALA A 140 -21.62 9.95 1.52
C ALA A 140 -21.40 8.51 1.04
N VAL A 141 -22.41 7.64 1.23
CA VAL A 141 -22.29 6.20 0.97
C VAL A 141 -22.04 5.91 -0.51
N LEU A 142 -22.82 6.50 -1.42
CA LEU A 142 -22.66 6.25 -2.86
C LEU A 142 -21.29 6.73 -3.37
N LEU A 143 -20.87 7.92 -2.93
CA LEU A 143 -19.57 8.48 -3.33
C LEU A 143 -18.41 7.66 -2.75
N ALA A 144 -18.51 7.21 -1.50
CA ALA A 144 -17.53 6.33 -0.88
C ALA A 144 -17.37 5.02 -1.65
N VAL A 145 -18.47 4.40 -2.11
CA VAL A 145 -18.43 3.18 -2.92
C VAL A 145 -17.71 3.41 -4.25
N ILE A 146 -18.01 4.49 -4.97
CA ILE A 146 -17.34 4.82 -6.24
C ILE A 146 -15.83 4.98 -6.04
N LEU A 147 -15.44 5.70 -4.99
CA LEU A 147 -14.03 5.92 -4.68
C LEU A 147 -13.32 4.64 -4.22
N ALA A 148 -13.99 3.79 -3.44
CA ALA A 148 -13.45 2.49 -3.05
C ALA A 148 -13.17 1.61 -4.27
N VAL A 149 -14.08 1.58 -5.25
CA VAL A 149 -13.86 0.86 -6.52
C VAL A 149 -12.68 1.45 -7.30
N ALA A 150 -12.57 2.77 -7.40
CA ALA A 150 -11.43 3.42 -8.07
C ALA A 150 -10.09 3.07 -7.38
N MET A 151 -10.07 3.06 -6.05
CA MET A 151 -8.91 2.67 -5.26
C MET A 151 -8.54 1.19 -5.48
N LEU A 152 -9.52 0.30 -5.49
CA LEU A 152 -9.30 -1.13 -5.75
C LEU A 152 -8.70 -1.36 -7.13
N ILE A 153 -9.22 -0.69 -8.18
CA ILE A 153 -8.66 -0.77 -9.53
C ILE A 153 -7.19 -0.32 -9.53
N LEU A 154 -6.87 0.78 -8.86
CA LEU A 154 -5.49 1.26 -8.77
C LEU A 154 -4.58 0.27 -8.04
N LEU A 155 -5.03 -0.32 -6.95
CA LEU A 155 -4.29 -1.35 -6.20
C LEU A 155 -4.01 -2.58 -7.07
N VAL A 156 -4.99 -3.05 -7.84
CA VAL A 156 -4.81 -4.13 -8.82
C VAL A 156 -3.78 -3.74 -9.89
N MET A 157 -3.83 -2.50 -10.40
CA MET A 157 -2.83 -2.00 -11.34
C MET A 157 -1.42 -1.95 -10.72
N ILE A 158 -1.29 -1.60 -9.44
CA ILE A 158 -0.01 -1.62 -8.70
C ILE A 158 0.50 -3.06 -8.55
N LEU A 159 -0.35 -4.00 -8.12
CA LEU A 159 0.01 -5.42 -8.03
C LEU A 159 0.46 -5.98 -9.37
N HIS A 160 -0.26 -5.66 -10.45
CA HIS A 160 0.13 -6.05 -11.80
C HIS A 160 1.48 -5.47 -12.21
N LEU A 161 1.82 -4.22 -11.79
CA LEU A 161 3.15 -3.65 -12.02
C LEU A 161 4.24 -4.49 -11.37
N ILE A 162 4.05 -4.83 -10.10
CA ILE A 162 5.01 -5.57 -9.29
C ILE A 162 5.23 -6.95 -9.92
N HIS A 163 4.14 -7.59 -10.37
CA HIS A 163 4.21 -8.86 -11.09
C HIS A 163 5.00 -8.74 -12.40
N ARG A 164 4.73 -7.72 -13.24
CA ARG A 164 5.49 -7.49 -14.48
C ARG A 164 6.97 -7.24 -14.22
N VAL A 165 7.31 -6.41 -13.23
CA VAL A 165 8.70 -6.14 -12.84
C VAL A 165 9.40 -7.42 -12.39
N LYS A 166 8.72 -8.28 -11.62
CA LYS A 166 9.24 -9.59 -11.23
C LYS A 166 9.57 -10.45 -12.45
N VAL A 167 8.64 -10.57 -13.40
CA VAL A 167 8.79 -11.46 -14.57
C VAL A 167 9.83 -10.93 -15.56
N GLU A 168 9.88 -9.62 -15.77
CA GLU A 168 10.67 -9.03 -16.86
C GLU A 168 12.07 -8.57 -16.43
N LEU A 169 12.28 -8.28 -15.13
CA LEU A 169 13.52 -7.66 -14.65
C LEU A 169 14.23 -8.43 -13.53
N ALA A 170 13.56 -9.40 -12.90
CA ALA A 170 14.09 -10.11 -11.74
C ALA A 170 14.52 -11.55 -12.05
N THR A 171 14.60 -11.91 -13.35
CA THR A 171 15.22 -13.13 -13.89
C THR A 171 16.75 -13.09 -13.85
#